data_AF-A0A194UU93-F1
#
_entry.id   AF-A0A194UU93-F1
#
_cell.length_a   1.000
_cell.length_b   1.000
_cell.length_c   1.000
_cell.angle_alpha   90.00
_cell.angle_beta   90.00
_cell.angle_gamma   90.00
#
_symmetry.space_group_name_H-M   'P 1'
#
loop_
_entity.id
_entity.type
_entity.pdbx_description
1 polymer ?
#
loop_
_entity_poly.entity_id
_entity_poly.type
_entity_poly.pdbx_seq_one_letter_code
_entity_poly.pdbx_strand_id
1 'polypeptide(L)'
;MSALIQVINPNDNDQTPWYPTTSVFLAGPTEFDWRTTFLATLRGPHSAGEPSFPNTTIYDPFQPKWDKTWKEDLSDQRFKTQVEWELEKQDKATIVAVFFDERSKAPVSLLELGLCARSGKAVVGCDRGYWKRGNVQAVCQRYGLPMANNLDGLVALVADKLKGMKA
;
A
#
# COMPACT_ATOMS: atom_id res chain seq x y z
N MET A 1 10.21 -20.39 -9.80
CA MET A 1 8.80 -20.36 -9.35
C MET A 1 8.47 -18.92 -8.93
N SER A 2 7.28 -18.41 -9.22
CA SER A 2 6.85 -17.09 -8.74
C SER A 2 6.50 -17.13 -7.25
N ALA A 3 6.69 -16.02 -6.54
CA ALA A 3 6.30 -15.92 -5.12
C ALA A 3 4.78 -16.05 -4.97
N LEU A 4 4.33 -16.72 -3.90
CA LEU A 4 2.92 -16.77 -3.55
C LEU A 4 2.51 -15.45 -2.89
N ILE A 5 1.37 -14.91 -3.31
CA ILE A 5 0.79 -13.69 -2.76
C ILE A 5 -0.60 -14.00 -2.20
N GLN A 6 -0.74 -13.86 -0.88
CA GLN A 6 -2.03 -13.82 -0.20
C GLN A 6 -2.53 -12.36 -0.21
N VAL A 7 -3.80 -12.12 -0.54
CA VAL A 7 -4.42 -10.80 -0.41
C VAL A 7 -5.49 -10.89 0.68
N ILE A 8 -5.49 -9.94 1.60
CA ILE A 8 -6.47 -9.79 2.68
C ILE A 8 -7.12 -8.42 2.56
N ASN A 9 -8.45 -8.42 2.50
CA ASN A 9 -9.30 -7.23 2.43
C ASN A 9 -10.10 -7.04 3.73
N PRO A 10 -10.65 -5.84 4.00
CA PRO A 10 -11.50 -5.59 5.17
C PRO A 10 -12.73 -6.50 5.28
N ASN A 11 -13.20 -7.04 4.16
CA ASN A 11 -14.41 -7.88 4.11
C ASN A 11 -14.13 -9.39 4.22
N ASP A 12 -12.87 -9.82 4.24
CA ASP A 12 -12.54 -11.24 4.29
C ASP A 12 -12.81 -11.81 5.68
N ASN A 13 -13.43 -12.99 5.75
CA ASN A 13 -13.71 -13.65 7.03
C ASN A 13 -12.42 -14.10 7.75
N ASP A 14 -11.41 -14.52 6.99
CA ASP A 14 -10.10 -14.86 7.51
C ASP A 14 -9.15 -13.68 7.39
N GLN A 15 -8.75 -13.14 8.53
CA GLN A 15 -7.85 -12.00 8.65
C GLN A 15 -6.41 -12.42 8.98
N THR A 16 -6.12 -13.73 8.93
CA THR A 16 -4.84 -14.32 9.33
C THR A 16 -3.80 -14.19 8.21
N PRO A 17 -2.71 -13.43 8.42
CA PRO A 17 -1.63 -13.37 7.45
C PRO A 17 -0.86 -14.69 7.42
N TRP A 18 -0.70 -15.27 6.24
CA TRP A 18 0.16 -16.42 6.01
C TRP A 18 1.65 -16.05 6.07
N TYR A 19 1.97 -14.79 5.72
CA TYR A 19 3.35 -14.30 5.65
C TYR A 19 3.48 -12.96 6.41
N PRO A 20 3.32 -12.95 7.75
CA PRO A 20 3.29 -11.71 8.54
C PRO A 20 4.60 -10.91 8.49
N THR A 21 5.74 -11.57 8.30
CA THR A 21 7.09 -10.97 8.25
C THR A 21 7.49 -10.44 6.87
N THR A 22 6.68 -10.72 5.85
CA THR A 22 6.86 -10.27 4.46
C THR A 22 5.50 -9.80 3.98
N SER A 23 5.12 -8.60 4.40
CA SER A 23 3.78 -8.05 4.18
C SER A 23 3.77 -6.60 3.71
N VAL A 24 2.81 -6.26 2.84
CA VAL A 24 2.66 -4.92 2.24
C VAL A 24 1.24 -4.39 2.48
N PHE A 25 1.13 -3.16 3.01
CA PHE A 25 -0.14 -2.42 3.03
C PHE A 25 -0.23 -1.47 1.83
N LEU A 26 -1.38 -1.46 1.13
CA LEU A 26 -1.60 -0.66 -0.08
C LEU A 26 -2.38 0.64 0.19
N ALA A 27 -1.66 1.66 0.66
CA ALA A 27 -2.17 3.01 0.86
C ALA A 27 -2.29 3.76 -0.48
N GLY A 28 -3.41 4.46 -0.71
CA GLY A 28 -3.62 5.20 -1.94
C GLY A 28 -5.09 5.40 -2.31
N PRO A 29 -5.36 6.05 -3.46
CA PRO A 29 -6.70 6.40 -3.89
C PRO A 29 -7.63 5.20 -4.04
N THR A 30 -8.94 5.46 -3.98
CA THR A 30 -10.01 4.46 -4.11
C THR A 30 -10.94 4.74 -5.29
N GLU A 31 -10.76 5.87 -5.97
CA GLU A 31 -11.59 6.32 -7.10
C GLU A 31 -11.37 5.50 -8.38
N PHE A 32 -10.26 4.76 -8.47
CA PHE A 32 -9.93 3.87 -9.58
C PHE A 32 -9.06 2.71 -9.11
N ASP A 33 -9.11 1.61 -9.85
CA ASP A 33 -8.47 0.36 -9.47
C ASP A 33 -7.00 0.28 -9.91
N TRP A 34 -6.13 0.98 -9.18
CA TRP A 34 -4.68 0.85 -9.36
C TRP A 34 -4.10 -0.39 -8.66
N ARG A 35 -4.83 -0.96 -7.67
CA ARG A 35 -4.35 -2.08 -6.86
C ARG A 35 -4.36 -3.39 -7.63
N THR A 36 -5.33 -3.60 -8.51
CA THR A 36 -5.30 -4.72 -9.48
C THR A 36 -4.08 -4.63 -10.39
N THR A 37 -3.78 -3.44 -10.94
CA THR A 37 -2.57 -3.24 -11.76
C THR A 37 -1.30 -3.46 -10.94
N PHE A 38 -1.23 -2.92 -9.72
CA PHE A 38 -0.11 -3.16 -8.79
C PHE A 38 0.14 -4.65 -8.58
N LEU A 39 -0.91 -5.42 -8.24
CA LEU A 39 -0.81 -6.85 -7.99
C LEU A 39 -0.44 -7.63 -9.25
N ALA A 40 -0.99 -7.27 -10.41
CA ALA A 40 -0.66 -7.91 -11.68
C ALA A 40 0.80 -7.68 -12.05
N THR A 41 1.31 -6.46 -11.91
CA THR A 41 2.71 -6.12 -12.18
C THR A 41 3.64 -6.80 -11.17
N LEU A 42 3.27 -6.83 -9.88
CA LEU A 42 4.05 -7.51 -8.83
C LEU A 42 4.11 -9.03 -9.02
N ARG A 43 3.03 -9.65 -9.54
CA ARG A 43 2.97 -11.08 -9.90
C ARG A 43 3.66 -11.41 -11.22
N GLY A 44 3.91 -10.39 -12.05
CA GLY A 44 4.40 -10.54 -13.41
C GLY A 44 5.73 -11.29 -13.50
N PRO A 45 6.09 -11.81 -14.68
CA PRO A 45 7.32 -12.57 -14.87
C PRO A 45 8.53 -11.69 -14.55
N HIS A 46 9.28 -12.12 -13.54
CA HIS A 46 10.61 -11.59 -13.29
C HIS A 46 11.64 -12.48 -13.99
N SER A 47 12.78 -11.89 -14.39
CA SER A 47 13.84 -12.59 -15.12
C SER A 47 14.17 -13.95 -14.48
N ALA A 48 14.22 -15.00 -15.32
CA ALA A 48 14.18 -16.40 -14.89
C ALA A 48 15.38 -16.82 -14.02
N GLY A 49 15.09 -17.42 -12.86
CA GLY A 49 16.08 -18.14 -12.03
C GLY A 49 15.61 -18.44 -10.61
N GLU A 50 15.01 -17.44 -9.94
CA GLU A 50 14.51 -17.54 -8.54
C GLU A 50 13.23 -16.72 -8.34
N PRO A 51 12.40 -17.01 -7.32
CA PRO A 51 11.34 -16.09 -6.90
C PRO A 51 11.99 -14.74 -6.60
N SER A 52 11.54 -13.69 -7.27
CA SER A 52 12.21 -12.39 -7.11
C SER A 52 11.87 -11.69 -5.82
N PHE A 53 11.23 -12.35 -4.87
CA PHE A 53 11.00 -11.94 -3.49
C PHE A 53 10.34 -13.10 -2.72
N PRO A 54 10.35 -13.12 -1.36
CA PRO A 54 9.68 -14.15 -0.56
C PRO A 54 8.15 -14.14 -0.73
N ASN A 55 7.48 -15.24 -0.37
CA ASN A 55 6.02 -15.25 -0.31
C ASN A 55 5.51 -14.10 0.57
N THR A 56 4.41 -13.47 0.17
CA THR A 56 4.03 -12.16 0.71
C THR A 56 2.54 -12.07 1.00
N THR A 57 2.17 -11.44 2.12
CA THR A 57 0.78 -11.05 2.41
C THR A 57 0.56 -9.59 2.03
N ILE A 58 -0.48 -9.31 1.26
CA ILE A 58 -0.91 -7.96 0.89
C ILE A 58 -2.17 -7.61 1.69
N TYR A 59 -2.14 -6.47 2.37
CA TYR A 59 -3.31 -5.84 2.94
C TYR A 59 -3.83 -4.80 1.96
N ASP A 60 -4.99 -5.07 1.36
CA ASP A 60 -5.67 -4.17 0.45
C ASP A 60 -6.83 -3.49 1.20
N PRO A 61 -6.75 -2.19 1.53
CA PRO A 61 -7.78 -1.50 2.28
C PRO A 61 -9.05 -1.19 1.47
N PHE A 62 -9.11 -1.48 0.18
CA PHE A 62 -10.25 -1.11 -0.65
C PHE A 62 -11.58 -1.68 -0.10
N GLN A 63 -12.53 -0.78 0.15
CA GLN A 63 -13.84 -1.11 0.71
C GLN A 63 -14.93 -0.97 -0.37
N PRO A 64 -15.29 -2.05 -1.10
CA PRO A 64 -16.28 -1.99 -2.17
C PRO A 64 -17.71 -1.72 -1.67
N LYS A 65 -17.99 -1.89 -0.37
CA LYS A 65 -19.31 -1.61 0.22
C LYS A 65 -19.48 -0.14 0.65
N TRP A 66 -18.47 0.70 0.45
CA TRP A 66 -18.55 2.11 0.75
C TRP A 66 -19.60 2.78 -0.16
N ASP A 67 -20.56 3.45 0.46
CA ASP A 67 -21.59 4.21 -0.26
C ASP A 67 -21.90 5.53 0.45
N LYS A 68 -22.78 6.34 -0.15
CA LYS A 68 -23.12 7.68 0.36
C LYS A 68 -23.86 7.68 1.71
N THR A 69 -24.26 6.52 2.22
CA THR A 69 -24.92 6.39 3.54
C THR A 69 -23.92 6.28 4.68
N TRP A 70 -22.65 5.99 4.39
CA TRP A 70 -21.59 5.98 5.40
C TRP A 70 -21.30 7.42 5.83
N LYS A 71 -21.13 7.61 7.13
CA LYS A 71 -20.65 8.88 7.68
C LYS A 71 -19.18 8.73 8.04
N GLU A 72 -18.35 9.64 7.56
CA GLU A 72 -16.94 9.78 7.96
C GLU A 72 -16.83 10.37 9.38
N ASP A 73 -17.42 9.67 10.33
CA ASP A 73 -17.46 10.00 11.75
C ASP A 73 -17.44 8.72 12.57
N LEU A 74 -16.73 8.72 13.70
CA LEU A 74 -16.56 7.53 14.53
C LEU A 74 -17.87 6.99 15.15
N SER A 75 -18.97 7.76 15.09
CA SER A 75 -20.31 7.27 15.46
C SER A 75 -20.92 6.31 14.44
N ASP A 76 -20.46 6.30 13.17
CA ASP A 76 -20.83 5.27 12.21
C ASP A 76 -19.89 4.07 12.39
N GLN A 77 -20.44 2.99 12.94
CA GLN A 77 -19.66 1.79 13.24
C GLN A 77 -19.01 1.18 11.99
N ARG A 78 -19.58 1.35 10.80
CA ARG A 78 -18.99 0.83 9.56
C ARG A 78 -17.70 1.58 9.22
N PHE A 79 -17.76 2.91 9.26
CA PHE A 79 -16.60 3.77 9.06
C PHE A 79 -15.53 3.50 10.11
N LYS A 80 -15.92 3.46 11.38
CA LYS A 80 -15.01 3.17 12.48
C LYS A 80 -14.28 1.83 12.27
N THR A 81 -15.01 0.76 11.96
CA THR A 81 -14.41 -0.56 11.71
C THR A 81 -13.43 -0.53 10.52
N GLN A 82 -13.76 0.18 9.44
CA GLN A 82 -12.88 0.33 8.29
C GLN A 82 -11.58 1.05 8.66
N VAL A 83 -11.67 2.20 9.32
CA VAL A 83 -10.51 3.01 9.70
C VAL A 83 -9.64 2.30 10.74
N GLU A 84 -10.24 1.61 11.71
CA GLU A 84 -9.50 0.80 12.68
C GLU A 84 -8.75 -0.35 12.00
N TRP A 85 -9.37 -0.99 10.99
CA TRP A 85 -8.70 -2.02 10.19
C TRP A 85 -7.51 -1.44 9.41
N GLU A 86 -7.69 -0.30 8.74
CA GLU A 86 -6.63 0.37 7.97
C GLU A 86 -5.42 0.69 8.85
N LEU A 87 -5.66 1.32 10.00
CA LEU A 87 -4.62 1.66 10.98
C LEU A 87 -3.91 0.40 11.50
N GLU A 88 -4.67 -0.63 11.90
CA GLU A 88 -4.09 -1.88 12.41
C GLU A 88 -3.20 -2.58 11.37
N LYS A 89 -3.68 -2.70 10.12
CA LYS A 89 -2.93 -3.39 9.06
C LYS A 89 -1.74 -2.57 8.59
N GLN A 90 -1.86 -1.25 8.52
CA GLN A 90 -0.73 -0.37 8.23
C GLN A 90 0.38 -0.52 9.29
N ASP A 91 0.01 -0.56 10.57
CA ASP A 91 0.97 -0.73 11.67
C ASP A 91 1.65 -2.10 11.65
N LYS A 92 0.91 -3.17 11.33
CA LYS A 92 1.43 -4.54 11.26
C LYS A 92 2.27 -4.82 10.02
N ALA A 93 2.00 -4.14 8.91
CA ALA A 93 2.71 -4.39 7.66
C ALA A 93 4.22 -4.14 7.78
N THR A 94 5.02 -4.91 7.05
CA THR A 94 6.47 -4.70 6.96
C THR A 94 6.86 -3.61 5.96
N ILE A 95 6.02 -3.41 4.95
CA ILE A 95 6.14 -2.36 3.93
C ILE A 95 4.81 -1.62 3.86
N VAL A 96 4.87 -0.29 3.75
CA VAL A 96 3.69 0.52 3.43
C VAL A 96 3.92 1.14 2.05
N ALA A 97 3.22 0.62 1.05
CA ALA A 97 3.26 1.16 -0.31
C ALA A 97 2.22 2.27 -0.42
N VAL A 98 2.67 3.52 -0.60
CA VAL A 98 1.79 4.69 -0.70
C VAL A 98 1.78 5.20 -2.13
N PHE A 99 0.63 5.17 -2.79
CA PHE A 99 0.47 5.68 -4.15
C PHE A 99 -0.30 7.00 -4.20
N PHE A 100 0.29 8.00 -4.87
CA PHE A 100 -0.31 9.31 -5.15
C PHE A 100 -0.42 9.51 -6.65
N ASP A 101 -1.61 9.25 -7.19
CA ASP A 101 -1.93 9.43 -8.60
C ASP A 101 -2.33 10.88 -8.90
N GLU A 102 -2.03 11.38 -10.11
CA GLU A 102 -2.39 12.75 -10.49
C GLU A 102 -3.91 13.01 -10.59
N ARG A 103 -4.71 11.95 -10.79
CA ARG A 103 -6.18 12.04 -10.94
C ARG A 103 -6.93 12.11 -9.61
N SER A 104 -6.27 11.83 -8.48
CA SER A 104 -6.88 11.89 -7.14
C SER A 104 -6.19 12.91 -6.24
N LYS A 105 -6.93 13.42 -5.25
CA LYS A 105 -6.35 14.21 -4.16
C LYS A 105 -5.74 13.33 -3.07
N ALA A 106 -6.26 12.10 -2.88
CA ALA A 106 -5.84 11.11 -1.88
C ALA A 106 -5.42 11.73 -0.51
N PRO A 107 -6.28 12.55 0.13
CA PRO A 107 -5.90 13.27 1.35
C PRO A 107 -5.63 12.33 2.53
N VAL A 108 -6.36 11.22 2.65
CA VAL A 108 -6.13 10.20 3.68
C VAL A 108 -4.73 9.59 3.52
N SER A 109 -4.28 9.34 2.29
CA SER A 109 -2.94 8.80 2.06
C SER A 109 -1.79 9.75 2.41
N LEU A 110 -2.04 11.06 2.51
CA LEU A 110 -1.07 11.98 3.11
C LEU A 110 -0.93 11.74 4.62
N LEU A 111 -2.03 11.39 5.32
CA LEU A 111 -2.01 11.01 6.73
C LEU A 111 -1.31 9.67 6.91
N GLU A 112 -1.63 8.67 6.07
CA GLU A 112 -1.00 7.33 6.09
C GLU A 112 0.52 7.45 5.89
N LEU A 113 0.97 8.25 4.92
CA LEU A 113 2.39 8.54 4.72
C LEU A 113 3.00 9.19 5.98
N GLY A 114 2.31 10.18 6.57
CA GLY A 114 2.76 10.85 7.78
C GLY A 114 2.96 9.89 8.96
N LEU A 115 2.04 8.94 9.14
CA LEU A 115 2.10 7.92 10.20
C LEU A 115 3.29 6.97 10.02
N CYS A 116 3.57 6.51 8.80
CA CYS A 116 4.64 5.53 8.56
C CYS A 116 5.99 6.14 8.15
N ALA A 117 6.10 7.45 7.90
CA ALA A 117 7.31 8.08 7.37
C ALA A 117 8.58 7.85 8.22
N ARG A 118 8.44 7.71 9.54
CA ARG A 118 9.60 7.51 10.44
C ARG A 118 9.90 6.04 10.75
N SER A 119 9.03 5.13 10.30
CA SER A 119 9.14 3.71 10.61
C SER A 119 10.19 2.96 9.78
N GLY A 120 10.66 3.58 8.67
CA GLY A 120 11.48 2.91 7.67
C GLY A 120 10.70 1.94 6.76
N LYS A 121 9.38 1.77 6.96
CA LYS A 121 8.53 0.85 6.19
C LYS A 121 8.05 1.42 4.86
N ALA A 122 7.87 2.73 4.78
CA ALA A 122 7.26 3.40 3.63
C ALA A 122 8.06 3.26 2.33
N VAL A 123 7.34 3.08 1.22
CA VAL A 123 7.80 3.18 -0.18
C VAL A 123 6.74 3.96 -0.94
N VAL A 124 7.15 4.98 -1.71
CA VAL A 124 6.21 5.94 -2.30
C VAL A 124 6.23 5.90 -3.82
N GLY A 125 5.04 5.84 -4.43
CA GLY A 125 4.84 6.16 -5.83
C GLY A 125 4.06 7.46 -5.91
N CYS A 126 4.57 8.45 -6.61
CA CYS A 126 3.85 9.71 -6.76
C CYS A 126 4.00 10.18 -8.19
N ASP A 127 2.88 10.38 -8.87
CA ASP A 127 2.87 10.90 -10.23
C ASP A 127 3.39 12.34 -10.26
N ARG A 128 3.98 12.72 -11.39
CA ARG A 128 4.53 14.07 -11.58
C ARG A 128 3.46 15.16 -11.46
N GLY A 129 2.23 14.86 -11.87
CA GLY A 129 1.08 15.77 -11.81
C GLY A 129 0.37 15.84 -10.46
N TYR A 130 0.74 15.03 -9.45
CA TYR A 130 0.05 15.05 -8.16
C TYR A 130 0.14 16.42 -7.47
N TRP A 131 -1.01 16.99 -7.10
CA TRP A 131 -1.15 18.38 -6.68
C TRP A 131 -0.33 18.77 -5.43
N LYS A 132 0.00 17.80 -4.56
CA LYS A 132 0.84 18.00 -3.37
C LYS A 132 2.21 17.32 -3.47
N ARG A 133 2.64 16.98 -4.68
CA ARG A 133 3.92 16.31 -4.94
C ARG A 133 5.10 16.93 -4.20
N GLY A 134 5.23 18.26 -4.20
CA GLY A 134 6.32 18.93 -3.49
C GLY A 134 6.35 18.64 -1.98
N ASN A 135 5.19 18.46 -1.33
CA ASN A 135 5.11 18.09 0.08
C ASN A 135 5.50 16.62 0.28
N VAL A 136 5.04 15.74 -0.61
CA VAL A 136 5.44 14.32 -0.62
C VAL A 136 6.96 14.19 -0.79
N GLN A 137 7.55 14.92 -1.74
CA GLN A 137 9.00 14.96 -1.95
C GLN A 137 9.75 15.45 -0.71
N ALA A 138 9.28 16.52 -0.06
CA ALA A 138 9.91 17.04 1.15
C ALA A 138 9.93 16.01 2.29
N VAL A 139 8.82 15.28 2.50
CA VAL A 139 8.74 14.18 3.49
C VAL A 139 9.69 13.04 3.10
N CYS A 140 9.65 12.60 1.85
CA CYS A 140 10.50 11.51 1.37
C CYS A 140 11.99 11.84 1.51
N GLN A 141 12.40 13.05 1.10
CA GLN A 141 13.78 13.51 1.23
C GLN A 141 14.20 13.63 2.70
N ARG A 142 13.34 14.20 3.56
CA ARG A 142 13.65 14.41 4.99
C ARG A 142 13.87 13.10 5.74
N TYR A 143 13.09 12.06 5.44
CA TYR A 143 13.13 10.77 6.15
C TYR A 143 13.81 9.64 5.36
N GLY A 144 14.39 9.94 4.19
CA GLY A 144 15.09 8.95 3.37
C GLY A 144 14.18 7.88 2.77
N LEU A 145 12.94 8.23 2.42
CA LEU A 145 11.97 7.29 1.85
C LEU A 145 12.22 7.11 0.34
N PRO A 146 12.27 5.86 -0.18
CA PRO A 146 12.28 5.62 -1.61
C PRO A 146 11.01 6.16 -2.27
N MET A 147 11.18 6.92 -3.36
CA MET A 147 10.08 7.55 -4.09
C MET A 147 10.25 7.36 -5.60
N ALA A 148 9.25 6.77 -6.26
CA ALA A 148 9.12 6.65 -7.70
C ALA A 148 8.17 7.70 -8.29
N ASN A 149 8.22 7.84 -9.62
CA ASN A 149 7.45 8.85 -10.37
C ASN A 149 6.11 8.35 -10.93
N ASN A 150 5.77 7.07 -10.70
CA ASN A 150 4.58 6.40 -11.23
C ASN A 150 4.34 5.06 -10.51
N LEU A 151 3.26 4.38 -10.86
CA LEU A 151 2.87 3.08 -10.32
C LEU A 151 3.90 1.98 -10.59
N ASP A 152 4.43 1.86 -11.81
CA ASP A 152 5.40 0.82 -12.15
C ASP A 152 6.68 0.93 -11.31
N GLY A 153 7.16 2.16 -11.11
CA GLY A 153 8.30 2.41 -10.25
C GLY A 153 8.00 2.12 -8.77
N LEU A 154 6.78 2.36 -8.30
CA LEU A 154 6.36 1.94 -6.96
C LEU A 154 6.42 0.41 -6.81
N VAL A 155 5.87 -0.33 -7.79
CA VAL A 155 5.92 -1.80 -7.79
C VAL A 155 7.37 -2.29 -7.77
N ALA A 156 8.26 -1.69 -8.57
CA ALA A 156 9.68 -2.04 -8.60
C ALA A 156 10.36 -1.81 -7.24
N LEU A 157 10.13 -0.65 -6.60
CA LEU A 157 10.70 -0.35 -5.28
C LEU A 157 10.16 -1.30 -4.19
N VAL A 158 8.89 -1.68 -4.24
CA VAL A 158 8.31 -2.66 -3.32
C VAL A 158 8.95 -4.03 -3.54
N ALA A 159 9.07 -4.50 -4.79
CA ALA A 159 9.70 -5.77 -5.11
C ALA A 159 11.16 -5.81 -4.63
N ASP A 160 11.94 -4.74 -4.86
CA ASP A 160 13.32 -4.65 -4.40
C ASP A 160 13.44 -4.65 -2.88
N LYS A 161 12.48 -4.00 -2.19
CA LYS A 161 12.45 -4.03 -0.73
C LYS A 161 12.09 -5.41 -0.18
N LEU A 162 11.15 -6.13 -0.82
CA LEU A 162 10.81 -7.50 -0.45
C LEU A 162 11.99 -8.46 -0.68
N LYS A 163 12.78 -8.30 -1.76
CA LYS A 163 14.02 -9.09 -2.00
C LYS A 163 15.00 -9.04 -0.84
N GLY A 164 15.11 -7.88 -0.19
CA GLY A 164 16.00 -7.68 0.95
C GLY A 164 15.50 -8.33 2.24
N MET A 165 14.25 -8.81 2.28
CA MET A 165 13.66 -9.46 3.44
C MET A 165 14.00 -10.96 3.44
N LYS A 166 14.43 -11.46 4.59
CA LYS A 166 14.60 -12.90 4.81
C LYS A 166 13.23 -13.50 5.14
N ALA A 167 12.89 -14.60 4.47
CA ALA A 167 11.72 -15.42 4.81
C ALA A 167 11.88 -16.03 6.21
#